data_AF-A0A3Q7SL95-F1
#
_entry.id   AF-A0A3Q7SL95-F1
#
_cell.length_a   1.000
_cell.length_b   1.000
_cell.length_c   1.000
_cell.angle_alpha   90.00
_cell.angle_beta   90.00
_cell.angle_gamma   90.00
#
_symmetry.space_group_name_H-M   'P 1'
#
loop_
_entity.id
_entity.type
_entity.pdbx_description
1 polymer ?
#
loop_
_entity_poly.entity_id
_entity_poly.type
_entity_poly.pdbx_seq_one_letter_code
_entity_poly.pdbx_strand_id
1 'polypeptide(L)'
;MGNGMNKILPGLYIGNFKDARDAEQLSKNKVTHILSVHDSARPLLEGVKYLCIPAADSPSQNLLAGVSRSVTLVIAYVMTVTDLGWEDALHTVRAGRSCANPNLGFQRQLQEFEKHEVHQFRQWLKEEYGESPLRDVEEARSILRKYKEQGRLEPRAGARRWGLQSPRTQAHGSPATDS
;
A
#
# COMPACT_ATOMS: atom_id res chain seq x y z
N MET A 1 -14.41 -4.44 1.55
CA MET A 1 -13.82 -3.08 1.61
C MET A 1 -13.76 -2.70 3.08
N GLY A 2 -12.62 -2.17 3.58
CA GLY A 2 -12.36 -2.05 5.02
C GLY A 2 -13.36 -1.18 5.82
N ASN A 3 -13.37 -1.34 7.15
CA ASN A 3 -14.32 -0.71 8.08
C ASN A 3 -13.96 0.76 8.44
N GLY A 4 -13.51 1.57 7.46
CA GLY A 4 -13.09 2.97 7.67
C GLY A 4 -11.63 3.23 7.29
N MET A 5 -11.19 4.49 7.46
CA MET A 5 -9.79 4.85 7.29
C MET A 5 -8.93 4.27 8.42
N ASN A 6 -7.75 3.78 8.07
CA ASN A 6 -6.82 3.18 9.03
C ASN A 6 -5.61 4.07 9.24
N LYS A 7 -5.26 4.32 10.50
CA LYS A 7 -4.02 5.00 10.86
C LYS A 7 -2.83 4.08 10.54
N ILE A 8 -1.83 4.63 9.85
CA ILE A 8 -0.58 3.96 9.52
C ILE A 8 0.54 4.49 10.41
N LEU A 9 0.69 5.81 10.46
CA LEU A 9 1.60 6.55 11.35
C LEU A 9 0.84 7.74 11.97
N PRO A 10 1.39 8.40 13.01
CA PRO A 10 0.86 9.66 13.51
C PRO A 10 0.61 10.66 12.36
N GLY A 11 -0.64 11.10 12.18
CA GLY A 11 -1.01 12.02 11.10
C GLY A 11 -1.15 11.40 9.71
N LEU A 12 -0.91 10.09 9.52
CA LEU A 12 -0.98 9.42 8.23
C LEU A 12 -2.01 8.29 8.22
N TYR A 13 -2.95 8.35 7.28
CA TYR A 13 -4.09 7.43 7.19
C TYR A 13 -4.28 6.91 5.76
N ILE A 14 -4.78 5.69 5.63
CA ILE A 14 -5.25 5.12 4.35
C ILE A 14 -6.73 4.79 4.44
N GLY A 15 -7.52 5.30 3.50
CA GLY A 15 -8.94 5.01 3.33
C GLY A 15 -9.29 4.70 1.89
N ASN A 16 -10.55 4.34 1.67
CA ASN A 16 -11.18 4.29 0.35
C ASN A 16 -11.91 5.62 0.05
N PHE A 17 -12.57 5.68 -1.10
CA PHE A 17 -13.30 6.88 -1.54
C PHE A 17 -14.46 7.29 -0.64
N LYS A 18 -15.15 6.33 -0.01
CA LYS A 18 -16.21 6.60 0.97
C LYS A 18 -15.61 7.27 2.21
N ASP A 19 -14.49 6.76 2.70
CA ASP A 19 -13.80 7.30 3.88
C ASP A 19 -13.33 8.74 3.64
N ALA A 20 -12.88 9.06 2.42
CA ALA A 20 -12.46 10.41 2.02
C ALA A 20 -13.60 11.45 1.93
N ARG A 21 -14.86 11.00 2.01
CA ARG A 21 -16.07 11.84 2.02
C ARG A 21 -16.77 11.86 3.38
N ASP A 22 -16.28 11.07 4.33
CA ASP A 22 -16.89 10.92 5.64
C ASP A 22 -16.41 12.04 6.57
N ALA A 23 -17.21 13.10 6.67
CA ALA A 23 -16.89 14.26 7.49
C ALA A 23 -16.67 13.93 8.97
N GLU A 24 -17.36 12.91 9.50
CA GLU A 24 -17.19 12.47 10.89
C GLU A 24 -15.82 11.83 11.08
N GLN A 25 -15.42 10.91 10.21
CA GLN A 25 -14.09 10.30 10.28
C GLN A 25 -12.97 11.32 10.05
N LEU A 26 -13.14 12.25 9.10
CA LEU A 26 -12.15 13.30 8.83
C LEU A 26 -11.99 14.24 10.04
N SER A 27 -13.09 14.68 10.65
CA SER A 27 -13.07 15.52 11.85
C SER A 27 -12.45 14.78 13.04
N LYS A 28 -12.90 13.55 13.31
CA LYS A 28 -12.40 12.71 14.41
C LYS A 28 -10.89 12.49 14.33
N ASN A 29 -10.36 12.28 13.13
CA ASN A 29 -8.94 12.05 12.88
C ASN A 29 -8.16 13.33 12.55
N LYS A 30 -8.80 14.51 12.62
CA LYS A 30 -8.21 15.83 12.33
C LYS A 30 -7.54 15.91 10.96
N VAL A 31 -8.15 15.29 9.95
CA VAL A 31 -7.64 15.28 8.57
C VAL A 31 -7.88 16.64 7.94
N THR A 32 -6.79 17.30 7.54
CA THR A 32 -6.80 18.62 6.87
C THR A 32 -6.31 18.56 5.43
N HIS A 33 -5.66 17.46 5.05
CA HIS A 33 -5.08 17.23 3.73
C HIS A 33 -5.49 15.85 3.21
N ILE A 34 -5.86 15.76 1.92
CA ILE A 34 -6.17 14.50 1.24
C ILE A 34 -5.33 14.38 -0.03
N LEU A 35 -4.51 13.34 -0.09
CA LEU A 35 -3.88 12.86 -1.32
C LEU A 35 -4.86 11.91 -2.02
N SER A 36 -5.46 12.35 -3.13
CA SER A 36 -6.40 11.52 -3.90
C SER A 36 -5.73 10.97 -5.16
N VAL A 37 -5.68 9.65 -5.28
CA VAL A 37 -5.00 8.97 -6.39
C VAL A 37 -5.94 8.00 -7.09
N HIS A 38 -6.63 8.51 -8.10
CA HIS A 38 -7.50 7.76 -9.01
C HIS A 38 -7.82 8.56 -10.27
N ASP A 39 -8.37 7.90 -11.28
CA ASP A 39 -8.62 8.40 -12.64
C ASP A 39 -9.41 9.72 -12.68
N SER A 40 -10.30 9.91 -11.71
CA SER A 40 -11.21 11.06 -11.58
C SER A 40 -10.93 11.89 -10.33
N ALA A 41 -9.69 11.86 -9.82
CA ALA A 41 -9.29 12.58 -8.61
C ALA A 41 -9.53 14.08 -8.77
N ARG A 42 -10.36 14.63 -7.88
CA ARG A 42 -10.68 16.06 -7.79
C ARG A 42 -10.95 16.45 -6.34
N PRO A 43 -10.78 17.71 -5.94
CA PRO A 43 -11.23 18.21 -4.65
C PRO A 43 -12.73 17.95 -4.44
N LEU A 44 -13.12 17.59 -3.22
CA LEU A 44 -14.50 17.18 -2.90
C LEU A 44 -15.13 17.97 -1.76
N LEU A 45 -14.35 18.35 -0.75
CA LEU A 45 -14.83 18.98 0.47
C LEU A 45 -14.18 20.35 0.66
N GLU A 46 -14.93 21.31 1.17
CA GLU A 46 -14.38 22.59 1.61
C GLU A 46 -13.53 22.43 2.89
N GLY A 47 -12.55 23.30 3.07
CA GLY A 47 -11.67 23.28 4.26
C GLY A 47 -10.61 22.16 4.27
N VAL A 48 -10.58 21.30 3.25
CA VAL A 48 -9.56 20.26 3.07
C VAL A 48 -8.66 20.62 1.89
N LYS A 49 -7.35 20.58 2.09
CA LYS A 49 -6.38 20.77 0.98
C LYS A 49 -6.20 19.45 0.22
N TYR A 50 -6.24 19.51 -1.10
CA TYR A 50 -6.13 18.32 -1.95
C TYR A 50 -4.88 18.34 -2.80
N LEU A 51 -4.21 17.19 -2.88
CA LEU A 51 -3.31 16.86 -3.97
C LEU A 51 -3.93 15.70 -4.75
N CYS A 52 -4.30 15.96 -6.01
CA CYS A 52 -4.97 15.00 -6.88
C CYS A 52 -3.98 14.47 -7.92
N ILE A 53 -3.79 13.16 -7.95
CA ILE A 53 -2.94 12.48 -8.93
C ILE A 53 -3.84 11.57 -9.78
N PRO A 54 -4.19 11.99 -11.01
CA PRO A 54 -4.86 11.13 -11.97
C PRO A 54 -3.94 9.97 -12.33
N ALA A 55 -4.29 8.76 -11.90
CA ALA A 55 -3.53 7.55 -12.18
C ALA A 55 -4.50 6.44 -12.54
N ALA A 56 -4.54 6.09 -13.84
CA ALA A 56 -5.46 5.10 -14.39
C ALA A 56 -5.28 3.71 -13.76
N ASP A 57 -6.38 3.02 -13.52
CA ASP A 57 -6.36 1.58 -13.29
C ASP A 57 -6.10 0.89 -14.64
N SER A 58 -4.87 0.40 -14.86
CA SER A 58 -4.64 -0.47 -16.01
C SER A 58 -5.52 -1.73 -15.86
N PRO A 59 -6.27 -2.17 -16.89
CA PRO A 59 -7.21 -3.29 -16.80
C PRO A 59 -6.57 -4.64 -16.44
N SER A 60 -5.25 -4.76 -16.47
CA SER A 60 -4.51 -5.93 -15.96
C SER A 60 -4.27 -5.90 -14.44
N GLN A 61 -4.60 -4.79 -13.78
CA GLN A 61 -4.42 -4.58 -12.34
C GLN A 61 -5.81 -4.37 -11.72
N ASN A 62 -6.37 -5.43 -11.15
CA ASN A 62 -7.63 -5.38 -10.41
C ASN A 62 -7.42 -4.60 -9.10
N LEU A 63 -7.53 -3.28 -9.18
CA LEU A 63 -7.17 -2.33 -8.14
C LEU A 63 -8.39 -2.05 -7.25
N LEU A 64 -8.63 -2.93 -6.27
CA LEU A 64 -9.56 -2.61 -5.19
C LEU A 64 -9.18 -1.25 -4.55
N ALA A 65 -10.18 -0.38 -4.33
CA ALA A 65 -9.96 0.95 -3.78
C ALA A 65 -9.23 0.90 -2.42
N GLY A 66 -8.14 1.66 -2.28
CA GLY A 66 -7.35 1.72 -1.05
C GLY A 66 -6.53 0.46 -0.73
N VAL A 67 -6.24 -0.39 -1.73
CA VAL A 67 -5.42 -1.62 -1.57
C VAL A 67 -4.04 -1.48 -2.18
N SER A 68 -3.90 -0.68 -3.25
CA SER A 68 -2.69 -0.71 -4.09
C SER A 68 -2.14 0.69 -4.39
N ARG A 69 -2.80 1.56 -5.17
CA ARG A 69 -2.27 2.91 -5.52
C ARG A 69 -1.88 3.76 -4.29
N SER A 70 -2.84 4.00 -3.39
CA SER A 70 -2.59 4.76 -2.16
C SER A 70 -1.61 4.06 -1.23
N VAL A 71 -1.63 2.72 -1.20
CA VAL A 71 -0.71 1.91 -0.41
C VAL A 71 0.72 2.06 -0.91
N THR A 72 0.95 2.02 -2.22
CA THR A 72 2.28 2.21 -2.85
C THR A 72 2.89 3.56 -2.47
N LEU A 73 2.13 4.65 -2.57
CA LEU A 73 2.63 5.98 -2.22
C LEU A 73 2.93 6.10 -0.72
N VAL A 74 2.10 5.51 0.14
CA VAL A 74 2.37 5.46 1.58
C VAL A 74 3.59 4.62 1.90
N ILE A 75 3.82 3.50 1.20
CA ILE A 75 5.04 2.69 1.36
C ILE A 75 6.27 3.52 0.99
N ALA A 76 6.25 4.19 -0.16
CA ALA A 76 7.35 5.05 -0.59
C ALA A 76 7.62 6.17 0.44
N TYR A 77 6.57 6.82 0.96
CA TYR A 77 6.70 7.81 2.03
C TYR A 77 7.35 7.22 3.29
N VAL A 78 6.87 6.07 3.78
CA VAL A 78 7.44 5.39 4.95
C VAL A 78 8.91 5.04 4.72
N MET A 79 9.27 4.55 3.53
CA MET A 79 10.66 4.28 3.18
C MET A 79 11.52 5.54 3.20
N THR A 80 10.99 6.69 2.77
CA THR A 80 11.73 7.97 2.74
C THR A 80 11.89 8.58 4.13
N VAL A 81 10.89 8.54 4.99
CA VAL A 81 10.97 9.11 6.35
C VAL A 81 11.60 8.16 7.38
N THR A 82 11.92 6.94 6.98
CA THR A 82 12.57 5.93 7.82
C THR A 82 13.78 5.30 7.14
N ASP A 83 14.43 4.34 7.80
CA ASP A 83 15.47 3.50 7.22
C ASP A 83 14.97 2.16 6.67
N LEU A 84 13.65 1.95 6.64
CA LEU A 84 13.06 0.68 6.18
C LEU A 84 13.13 0.51 4.65
N GLY A 85 13.32 -0.74 4.21
CA GLY A 85 13.08 -1.16 2.82
C GLY A 85 11.58 -1.35 2.54
N TRP A 86 11.23 -1.61 1.27
CA TRP A 86 9.84 -1.65 0.82
C TRP A 86 9.02 -2.77 1.46
N GLU A 87 9.62 -3.92 1.75
CA GLU A 87 8.92 -5.05 2.39
C GLU A 87 8.55 -4.73 3.84
N ASP A 88 9.49 -4.17 4.60
CA ASP A 88 9.26 -3.78 5.99
C ASP A 88 8.33 -2.56 6.11
N ALA A 89 8.41 -1.63 5.16
CA ALA A 89 7.43 -0.57 5.02
C ALA A 89 6.02 -1.12 4.69
N LEU A 90 5.90 -2.10 3.78
CA LEU A 90 4.63 -2.79 3.51
C LEU A 90 4.08 -3.51 4.75
N HIS A 91 4.93 -4.17 5.54
CA HIS A 91 4.52 -4.79 6.80
C HIS A 91 4.00 -3.75 7.81
N THR A 92 4.65 -2.59 7.89
CA THR A 92 4.20 -1.46 8.72
C THR A 92 2.81 -0.99 8.29
N VAL A 93 2.57 -0.86 6.97
CA VAL A 93 1.24 -0.51 6.45
C VAL A 93 0.21 -1.61 6.73
N ARG A 94 0.57 -2.88 6.58
CA ARG A 94 -0.32 -4.03 6.86
C ARG A 94 -0.76 -4.13 8.31
N ALA A 95 0.07 -3.67 9.24
CA ALA A 95 -0.29 -3.62 10.66
C ALA A 95 -1.48 -2.68 10.92
N GLY A 96 -1.57 -1.56 10.20
CA GLY A 96 -2.72 -0.67 10.26
C GLY A 96 -3.85 -1.09 9.32
N ARG A 97 -3.53 -1.67 8.16
CA ARG A 97 -4.47 -2.03 7.11
C ARG A 97 -4.12 -3.38 6.47
N SER A 98 -4.65 -4.45 7.04
CA SER A 98 -4.34 -5.84 6.66
C SER A 98 -4.60 -6.17 5.18
N CYS A 99 -5.53 -5.44 4.53
CA CYS A 99 -5.82 -5.62 3.11
C CYS A 99 -4.82 -4.92 2.16
N ALA A 100 -3.80 -4.24 2.68
CA ALA A 100 -2.76 -3.59 1.87
C ALA A 100 -2.00 -4.62 1.01
N ASN A 101 -2.07 -4.45 -0.31
CA ASN A 101 -1.44 -5.35 -1.26
C ASN A 101 -1.18 -4.63 -2.59
N PRO A 102 -0.05 -3.91 -2.74
CA PRO A 102 0.39 -3.38 -4.03
C PRO A 102 0.43 -4.49 -5.07
N ASN A 103 0.04 -4.19 -6.31
CA ASN A 103 0.20 -5.16 -7.40
C ASN A 103 1.69 -5.40 -7.72
N LEU A 104 1.99 -6.47 -8.46
CA LEU A 104 3.37 -6.84 -8.81
C LEU A 104 4.15 -5.74 -9.55
N GLY A 105 3.47 -4.93 -10.37
CA GLY A 105 4.10 -3.81 -11.05
C GLY A 105 4.60 -2.75 -10.06
N PHE A 106 3.76 -2.38 -9.09
CA PHE A 106 4.14 -1.44 -8.04
C PHE A 106 5.17 -2.02 -7.07
N GLN A 107 5.11 -3.32 -6.76
CA GLN A 107 6.16 -3.96 -5.95
C GLN A 107 7.53 -3.84 -6.63
N ARG A 108 7.60 -4.09 -7.94
CA ARG A 108 8.85 -3.90 -8.71
C ARG A 108 9.30 -2.44 -8.70
N GLN A 109 8.38 -1.48 -8.88
CA GLN A 109 8.71 -0.06 -8.80
C GLN A 109 9.24 0.34 -7.42
N LEU A 110 8.65 -0.18 -6.34
CA LEU A 110 9.13 0.04 -4.97
C LEU A 110 10.51 -0.58 -4.73
N GLN A 111 10.78 -1.76 -5.29
CA GLN A 111 12.09 -2.39 -5.22
C GLN A 111 13.15 -1.59 -5.98
N GLU A 112 12.83 -1.08 -7.16
CA GLU A 112 13.74 -0.20 -7.92
C GLU A 112 13.97 1.13 -7.19
N PHE A 113 12.92 1.70 -6.59
CA PHE A 113 13.01 2.90 -5.76
C PHE A 113 13.93 2.68 -4.56
N GLU A 114 13.79 1.55 -3.84
CA GLU A 114 14.69 1.18 -2.74
C GLU A 114 16.15 1.11 -3.19
N LYS A 115 16.39 0.49 -4.35
CA LYS A 115 17.74 0.22 -4.83
C LYS A 115 18.45 1.48 -5.35
N HIS A 116 17.73 2.40 -5.98
CA HIS A 116 18.36 3.46 -6.76
C HIS A 116 18.04 4.89 -6.28
N GLU A 117 16.91 5.13 -5.62
CA GLU A 117 16.39 6.48 -5.41
C GLU A 117 16.15 6.84 -3.94
N VAL A 118 15.74 5.90 -3.08
CA VAL A 118 15.28 6.21 -1.71
C VAL A 118 16.33 6.97 -0.89
N HIS A 119 17.61 6.68 -1.07
CA HIS A 119 18.69 7.36 -0.37
C HIS A 119 18.79 8.84 -0.77
N GLN A 120 18.57 9.15 -2.05
CA GLN A 120 18.55 10.53 -2.56
C GLN A 120 17.34 11.27 -1.99
N PHE A 121 16.18 10.62 -1.94
CA PHE A 121 14.97 11.20 -1.34
C PHE A 121 15.10 11.45 0.16
N ARG A 122 15.78 10.57 0.90
CA ARG A 122 16.10 10.76 2.32
C ARG A 122 17.00 11.99 2.54
N GLN A 123 18.03 12.13 1.71
CA GLN A 123 18.93 13.29 1.75
C GLN A 123 18.18 14.57 1.41
N TRP A 124 17.46 14.58 0.29
CA TRP A 124 16.62 15.70 -0.13
C TRP A 124 15.64 16.13 0.98
N LEU A 125 14.95 15.18 1.62
CA LEU A 125 14.00 15.50 2.70
C LEU A 125 14.71 16.20 3.87
N LYS A 126 15.91 15.75 4.23
CA LYS A 126 16.71 16.35 5.29
C LYS A 126 17.22 17.75 4.91
N GLU A 127 17.60 17.95 3.65
CA GLU A 127 18.08 19.24 3.16
C GLU A 127 16.95 20.27 3.08
N GLU A 128 15.78 19.86 2.59
CA GLU A 128 14.63 20.74 2.39
C GLU A 128 13.92 21.09 3.72
N TYR A 129 13.78 20.13 4.64
CA TYR A 129 12.95 20.30 5.83
C TYR A 129 13.72 20.18 7.17
N GLY A 130 15.00 19.82 7.14
CA GLY A 130 15.80 19.60 8.35
C GLY A 130 15.47 18.29 9.07
N GLU A 131 15.78 18.24 10.37
CA GLU A 131 15.45 17.10 11.23
C GLU A 131 13.94 17.07 11.52
N SER A 132 13.31 15.91 11.31
CA SER A 132 11.88 15.75 11.59
C SER A 132 11.62 15.82 13.10
N PRO A 133 10.66 16.64 13.58
CA PRO A 133 10.22 16.59 14.97
C PRO A 133 9.38 15.34 15.28
N LEU A 134 8.97 14.60 14.24
CA LEU A 134 8.18 13.38 14.36
C LEU A 134 9.09 12.17 14.57
N ARG A 135 8.70 11.28 15.47
CA ARG A 135 9.40 10.02 15.78
C ARG A 135 8.98 8.89 14.85
N ASP A 136 8.94 9.17 13.55
CA ASP A 136 8.39 8.25 12.55
C ASP A 136 9.19 6.95 12.47
N VAL A 137 10.52 7.03 12.63
CA VAL A 137 11.42 5.87 12.67
C VAL A 137 11.08 4.96 13.84
N GLU A 138 10.98 5.49 15.06
CA GLU A 138 10.68 4.72 16.25
C GLU A 138 9.27 4.12 16.21
N GLU A 139 8.29 4.88 15.73
CA GLU A 139 6.91 4.42 15.62
C GLU A 139 6.77 3.31 14.57
N ALA A 140 7.37 3.48 13.38
CA ALA A 140 7.37 2.45 12.35
C ALA A 140 8.04 1.16 12.84
N ARG A 141 9.20 1.25 13.51
CA ARG A 141 9.88 0.09 14.09
C ARG A 141 9.05 -0.60 15.19
N SER A 142 8.36 0.17 16.03
CA SER A 142 7.45 -0.34 17.07
C SER A 142 6.29 -1.12 16.46
N ILE A 143 5.66 -0.57 15.43
CA ILE A 143 4.56 -1.20 14.67
C ILE A 143 5.05 -2.49 14.01
N LEU A 144 6.19 -2.43 13.30
CA LEU A 144 6.78 -3.56 12.61
C LEU A 144 7.13 -4.71 13.56
N ARG A 145 7.68 -4.40 14.74
CA ARG A 145 7.99 -5.40 15.77
C ARG A 145 6.73 -6.15 16.21
N LYS A 146 5.67 -5.41 16.57
CA LYS A 146 4.38 -5.99 16.98
C LYS A 146 3.77 -6.86 15.88
N TYR A 147 3.85 -6.42 14.63
CA TYR A 147 3.37 -7.19 13.48
C TYR A 147 4.12 -8.52 13.32
N LYS A 148 5.46 -8.51 13.42
CA LYS A 148 6.30 -9.72 13.34
C LYS A 148 6.05 -10.68 14.51
N GLU A 149 5.79 -10.17 15.71
CA GLU A 149 5.43 -10.98 16.89
C GLU A 149 4.08 -11.68 16.71
N GLN A 150 3.06 -10.97 16.21
CA GLN A 150 1.74 -11.53 15.93
C GLN A 150 1.79 -12.62 14.85
N GLY A 151 2.57 -12.41 13.78
CA GLY A 151 2.77 -13.41 12.72
C GLY A 151 3.55 -14.66 13.17
N ARG A 152 4.24 -14.62 14.31
CA ARG A 152 4.94 -15.77 14.91
C ARG A 152 4.04 -16.60 15.84
N LEU A 153 2.95 -16.01 16.33
CA LEU A 153 1.99 -16.64 17.24
C LEU A 153 0.87 -17.39 16.50
N GLU A 154 0.60 -17.05 15.24
CA GLU A 154 -0.32 -17.82 14.39
C GLU A 154 0.36 -19.10 13.89
N PRO A 155 -0.19 -20.31 14.15
CA PRO A 155 0.25 -21.52 13.47
C PRO A 155 0.12 -21.30 11.96
N ARG A 156 1.14 -21.71 11.19
CA ARG A 156 1.11 -21.68 9.72
C ARG A 156 -0.02 -22.58 9.20
N ALA A 157 -1.26 -22.09 9.22
CA ALA A 157 -2.40 -22.69 8.56
C ALA A 157 -2.22 -22.51 7.05
N GLY A 158 -1.67 -23.53 6.41
CA GLY A 158 -1.73 -23.72 4.96
C GLY A 158 -0.78 -22.82 4.17
N ALA A 159 0.46 -23.28 4.01
CA ALA A 159 1.33 -22.89 2.91
C ALA A 159 0.66 -23.26 1.57
N ARG A 160 -0.24 -22.40 1.05
CA ARG A 160 -0.59 -22.39 -0.37
C ARG A 160 0.58 -21.79 -1.12
N ARG A 161 1.49 -22.69 -1.47
CA ARG A 161 2.54 -22.57 -2.47
C ARG A 161 1.94 -21.88 -3.70
N TRP A 162 2.40 -20.65 -3.99
CA TRP A 162 2.14 -19.98 -5.26
C TRP A 162 2.87 -20.74 -6.37
N GLY A 163 2.23 -21.81 -6.85
CA GLY A 163 2.68 -22.60 -7.98
C GLY A 163 2.12 -21.99 -9.26
N LEU A 164 3.03 -21.66 -10.18
CA LEU A 164 2.79 -21.52 -11.61
C LEU A 164 1.75 -22.55 -12.09
N GLN A 165 0.64 -22.09 -12.66
CA GLN A 165 -0.15 -22.91 -13.55
C GLN A 165 0.13 -22.47 -14.98
N SER A 166 1.07 -23.16 -15.61
CA SER A 166 1.14 -23.23 -17.07
C SER A 166 -0.05 -24.06 -17.57
N PRO A 167 -0.58 -23.81 -18.78
CA PRO A 167 -1.78 -24.47 -19.26
C PRO A 167 -1.52 -25.96 -19.52
N ARG A 168 -2.39 -26.84 -19.02
CA ARG A 168 -2.42 -28.25 -19.43
C ARG A 168 -2.91 -28.33 -20.88
N THR A 169 -2.02 -28.76 -21.77
CA THR A 169 -2.36 -29.36 -23.06
C THR A 169 -3.27 -30.56 -22.83
N GLN A 170 -4.52 -30.50 -23.31
CA GLN A 170 -5.38 -31.66 -23.43
C GLN A 170 -5.04 -32.39 -24.74
N ALA A 171 -4.46 -33.57 -24.62
CA ALA A 171 -4.42 -34.55 -25.70
C ALA A 171 -5.80 -35.20 -25.79
N HIS A 172 -6.58 -34.86 -26.82
CA HIS A 172 -7.75 -35.64 -27.21
C HIS A 172 -7.30 -36.78 -28.12
N GLY A 173 -7.41 -38.01 -27.61
CA GLY A 173 -7.37 -39.22 -28.44
C GLY A 173 -8.70 -39.36 -29.18
N SER A 174 -8.63 -39.51 -30.50
CA SER A 174 -9.75 -39.91 -31.34
C SER A 174 -10.01 -41.42 -31.19
N PRO A 175 -11.27 -41.87 -31.13
CA PRO A 175 -11.58 -43.29 -31.25
C PRO A 175 -11.63 -43.68 -32.74
N ALA A 176 -10.90 -44.72 -33.12
CA ALA A 176 -11.09 -45.40 -34.39
C ALA A 176 -12.29 -46.35 -34.26
N THR A 177 -13.29 -46.16 -35.11
CA THR A 177 -14.37 -47.12 -35.38
C THR A 177 -14.30 -47.54 -36.84
N ASP A 178 -14.35 -48.85 -37.03
CA ASP A 178 -14.39 -49.65 -38.26
C ASP A 178 -15.11 -49.06 -39.50
N SER A 179 -14.52 -49.32 -40.67
CA SER A 179 -15.17 -49.90 -41.85
C SER A 179 -14.12 -50.42 -42.84
#